data_AF-A0A2D8PSV6-F1
#
_entry.id   AF-A0A2D8PSV6-F1
#
_cell.length_a   1.000
_cell.length_b   1.000
_cell.length_c   1.000
_cell.angle_alpha   90.00
_cell.angle_beta   90.00
_cell.angle_gamma   90.00
#
_symmetry.space_group_name_H-M   'P 1'
#
loop_
_entity.id
_entity.type
_entity.pdbx_description
1 polymer ?
#
loop_
_entity_poly.entity_id
_entity_poly.type
_entity_poly.pdbx_seq_one_letter_code
_entity_poly.pdbx_strand_id
1 'polypeptide(L)' 'MATAIADIDVRPLSDACGAEILGVDLSEPLTPQTLKAIEEAWYEHLVIIFRDQDISND' A
#
# COMPACT_ATOMS: atom_id res chain seq x y z
N MET A 1 -1.81 -18.41 0.54
CA MET A 1 -1.20 -18.21 1.87
C MET A 1 -0.99 -16.71 2.00
N ALA A 2 -1.74 -16.04 2.86
CA ALA A 2 -1.63 -14.59 3.07
C ALA A 2 -0.65 -14.36 4.22
N THR A 3 0.50 -13.78 3.93
CA THR A 3 1.51 -13.41 4.93
C THR A 3 1.08 -12.08 5.54
N ALA A 4 0.70 -12.10 6.82
CA ALA A 4 0.39 -10.87 7.56
C ALA A 4 1.67 -10.29 8.15
N ILE A 5 2.13 -9.13 7.66
CA ILE A 5 3.08 -8.24 8.36
C ILE A 5 2.78 -6.78 7.94
N ALA A 6 2.33 -5.97 8.92
CA ALA A 6 1.82 -4.57 8.84
C ALA A 6 0.31 -4.43 8.51
N ASP A 7 -0.36 -3.46 9.18
CA ASP A 7 -1.82 -3.18 9.18
C ASP A 7 -2.40 -2.71 7.83
N ILE A 8 -1.76 -3.06 6.71
CA ILE A 8 -2.25 -2.75 5.37
C ILE A 8 -2.75 -4.01 4.68
N ASP A 9 -3.86 -3.90 3.96
CA ASP A 9 -4.39 -4.96 3.11
C ASP A 9 -3.89 -4.74 1.68
N VAL A 10 -3.23 -5.75 1.09
CA VAL A 10 -2.67 -5.68 -0.27
C VAL A 10 -3.46 -6.62 -1.17
N ARG A 11 -4.15 -6.04 -2.16
CA ARG A 11 -5.02 -6.77 -3.09
C ARG A 11 -4.45 -6.71 -4.51
N PRO A 12 -3.91 -7.80 -5.06
CA PRO A 12 -3.45 -7.85 -6.44
C PRO A 12 -4.57 -7.50 -7.42
N LEU A 13 -4.25 -6.69 -8.43
CA LEU A 13 -5.21 -6.26 -9.46
C LEU A 13 -5.25 -7.22 -10.65
N SER A 14 -4.14 -7.90 -10.93
CA SER A 14 -4.02 -8.87 -12.01
C SER A 14 -2.84 -9.82 -11.76
N ASP A 15 -2.78 -10.90 -12.55
CA ASP A 15 -1.65 -11.84 -12.53
C ASP A 15 -0.36 -11.22 -13.09
N ALA A 16 -0.47 -10.16 -13.90
CA ALA A 16 0.66 -9.55 -14.57
C ALA A 16 1.36 -8.50 -13.69
N CYS A 17 0.60 -7.58 -13.11
CA CYS A 17 1.11 -6.55 -12.19
C CYS A 17 -0.02 -5.81 -11.46
N GLY A 18 0.39 -5.03 -10.46
CA GLY A 18 -0.47 -4.07 -9.77
C GLY A 18 -1.08 -4.60 -8.49
N ALA A 19 -1.15 -3.76 -7.46
CA ALA A 19 -1.92 -4.01 -6.25
C ALA A 19 -2.61 -2.75 -5.73
N GLU A 20 -3.79 -2.93 -5.13
CA GLU A 20 -4.46 -1.95 -4.30
C GLU A 20 -4.02 -2.11 -2.84
N ILE A 21 -3.65 -1.02 -2.19
CA ILE A 21 -3.33 -0.99 -0.76
C ILE A 21 -4.47 -0.30 -0.01
N LEU A 22 -4.98 -0.96 1.02
CA LEU A 22 -6.00 -0.43 1.94
C LEU A 22 -5.48 -0.39 3.38
N GLY A 23 -6.20 0.34 4.25
CA GLY A 23 -5.83 0.45 5.67
C GLY A 23 -4.77 1.51 5.96
N VAL A 24 -4.50 2.39 4.99
CA VAL A 24 -3.57 3.52 5.14
C VAL A 24 -4.26 4.83 4.83
N ASP A 25 -3.95 5.84 5.63
CA ASP A 25 -4.29 7.24 5.41
C ASP A 25 -3.00 8.00 5.06
N LEU A 26 -2.91 8.51 3.84
CA LEU A 26 -1.76 9.26 3.33
C LEU A 26 -1.81 10.75 3.68
N SER A 27 -2.88 11.22 4.34
CA SER A 27 -2.97 12.60 4.83
C SER A 27 -2.13 12.84 6.09
N GLU A 28 -1.68 11.78 6.76
CA GLU A 28 -0.85 11.82 7.96
C GLU A 28 0.53 11.16 7.74
N PRO A 29 1.56 11.52 8.54
CA PRO A 29 2.85 10.85 8.50
C PRO A 29 2.74 9.35 8.79
N LEU A 30 3.31 8.52 7.91
CA LEU A 30 3.30 7.07 8.06
C LEU A 30 4.32 6.59 9.10
N THR A 31 3.96 5.53 9.83
CA THR A 31 4.93 4.85 10.68
C THR A 31 6.02 4.18 9.83
N PRO A 32 7.26 4.02 10.34
CA PRO A 32 8.32 3.32 9.62
C PRO A 32 7.94 1.89 9.22
N GLN A 33 7.11 1.22 10.03
CA GLN A 33 6.62 -0.13 9.74
C GLN A 33 5.65 -0.14 8.56
N THR A 34 4.69 0.79 8.53
CA THR A 34 3.72 0.93 7.42
C THR A 34 4.44 1.27 6.12
N LEU A 35 5.41 2.21 6.17
CA LEU A 35 6.19 2.60 4.99
C LEU A 35 6.96 1.40 4.41
N LYS A 36 7.63 0.61 5.26
CA LYS A 36 8.36 -0.59 4.83
C LYS A 36 7.45 -1.61 4.14
N ALA A 37 6.24 -1.81 4.65
CA ALA A 37 5.28 -2.73 4.04
C ALA A 37 4.76 -2.24 2.68
N ILE A 38 4.55 -0.93 2.54
CA ILE A 38 4.20 -0.31 1.25
C ILE A 38 5.34 -0.48 0.24
N GLU A 39 6.59 -0.26 0.65
CA GLU A 39 7.76 -0.47 -0.22
C GLU A 39 7.89 -1.93 -0.68
N GLU A 40 7.71 -2.89 0.23
CA GLU A 40 7.73 -4.32 -0.11
C GLU A 40 6.63 -4.68 -1.12
N ALA A 41 5.40 -4.19 -0.91
CA ALA A 41 4.30 -4.36 -1.85
C ALA A 41 4.57 -3.69 -3.21
N TRP A 42 5.22 -2.52 -3.21
CA TRP A 42 5.59 -1.85 -4.46
C TRP A 42 6.63 -2.66 -5.25
N TYR A 43 7.65 -3.21 -4.59
CA TYR A 43 8.66 -4.03 -5.26
C TYR A 43 8.08 -5.33 -5.83
N GLU A 44 7.12 -5.95 -5.14
CA GLU A 44 6.46 -7.17 -5.61
C GLU A 44 5.50 -6.90 -6.78
N HIS A 45 4.71 -5.82 -6.70
CA HIS A 45 3.60 -5.58 -7.62
C HIS A 45 3.89 -4.54 -8.72
N LEU A 46 5.06 -3.90 -8.69
CA LEU A 46 5.59 -2.90 -9.64
C LEU A 46 4.83 -1.57 -9.66
N VAL A 47 3.52 -1.60 -9.50
CA VAL A 47 2.64 -0.45 -9.39
C VAL A 47 1.66 -0.68 -8.25
N ILE A 48 1.43 0.35 -7.45
CA ILE A 48 0.48 0.31 -6.34
C ILE A 48 -0.49 1.47 -6.44
N ILE A 49 -1.73 1.24 -6.02
CA ILE A 49 -2.76 2.26 -5.97
C ILE A 49 -3.32 2.37 -4.56
N PHE A 50 -3.63 3.60 -4.16
CA PHE A 50 -4.36 3.93 -2.94
C PHE A 50 -5.65 4.61 -3.36
N ARG A 51 -6.80 4.13 -2.88
CA ARG A 51 -8.09 4.75 -3.15
C ARG A 51 -8.52 5.63 -1.99
N ASP A 52 -9.44 6.54 -2.30
CA ASP A 52 -10.13 7.37 -1.31
C ASP A 52 -9.19 8.19 -0.42
N GLN A 53 -8.10 8.69 -1.01
CA GLN A 53 -7.11 9.54 -0.34
C GLN A 53 -7.44 11.01 -0.60
N ASP A 54 -7.69 11.76 0.48
CA ASP A 54 -7.84 13.21 0.45
C ASP A 54 -6.56 13.85 0.99
N ILE A 55 -5.69 14.31 0.07
CA ILE A 55 -4.35 14.80 0.38
C ILE A 55 -4.12 16.20 -0.20
N SER A 56 -3.42 17.05 0.54
CA SER A 56 -2.98 18.38 0.09
C SER A 56 -1.55 18.34 -0.45
N ASN A 57 -1.20 19.32 -1.28
CA ASN A 57 0.16 19.50 -1.81
C ASN A 57 1.02 20.46 -0.97
N ASP A 58 0.48 20.94 0.15
CA ASP A 58 1.09 21.95 1.03
C ASP A 58 2.07 21.35 2.03
#